data_AF-A0A0G8AS61-F1
#
_entry.id   AF-A0A0G8AS61-F1
#
_cell.length_a   1.000
_cell.length_b   1.000
_cell.length_c   1.000
_cell.angle_alpha   90.00
_cell.angle_beta   90.00
_cell.angle_gamma   90.00
#
_symmetry.space_group_name_H-M   'P 1'
#
loop_
_entity.id
_entity.type
_entity.pdbx_description
1 polymer ?
#
loop_
_entity_poly.entity_id
_entity_poly.type
_entity_poly.pdbx_seq_one_letter_code
_entity_poly.pdbx_strand_id
1 'polypeptide(L)'
;RFRDWLVQTGRLEHYQQVLENAFNPCAVRGLMCRDTLSVAPNGQLYDCDFNQMLDMPLAGYTIADVMAESLAGRRIHTGDHCFGCTAGQGSSCGGATAAVA
;
A
#
# COMPACT_ATOMS: atom_id res chain seq x y z
N ARG A 1 4.71 -15.35 6.87
CA ARG A 1 6.01 -15.69 7.50
C ARG A 1 6.41 -14.72 8.62
N PHE A 2 6.73 -13.44 8.35
CA PHE A 2 7.09 -12.50 9.43
C PHE A 2 5.90 -12.13 10.34
N ARG A 3 4.75 -11.81 9.74
CA ARG A 3 3.49 -11.59 10.48
C ARG A 3 3.12 -12.79 11.36
N ASP A 4 3.20 -14.01 10.82
CA ASP A 4 2.87 -15.22 11.57
C ASP A 4 3.81 -15.41 12.77
N TRP A 5 5.09 -15.10 12.63
CA TRP A 5 6.03 -15.10 13.75
C TRP A 5 5.68 -14.05 14.81
N LEU A 6 5.27 -12.84 14.40
CA LEU A 6 4.79 -11.80 15.33
C LEU A 6 3.54 -12.26 16.09
N VAL A 7 2.62 -12.94 15.41
CA VAL A 7 1.42 -13.54 16.04
C VAL A 7 1.84 -14.61 17.06
N GLN A 8 2.68 -15.56 16.65
CA GLN A 8 3.14 -16.65 17.52
C GLN A 8 3.92 -16.17 18.75
N THR A 9 4.59 -15.03 18.65
CA THR A 9 5.37 -14.44 19.74
C THR A 9 4.61 -13.37 20.54
N GLY A 10 3.34 -13.10 20.22
CA GLY A 10 2.52 -12.08 20.90
C GLY A 10 3.00 -10.64 20.67
N ARG A 11 3.76 -10.38 19.60
CA ARG A 11 4.38 -9.07 19.29
C ARG A 11 3.64 -8.27 18.21
N LEU A 12 2.58 -8.84 17.61
CA LEU A 12 1.90 -8.23 16.47
C LEU A 12 1.33 -6.84 16.80
N GLU A 13 0.63 -6.69 17.92
CA GLU A 13 0.00 -5.43 18.32
C GLU A 13 1.05 -4.33 18.55
N HIS A 14 2.13 -4.66 19.26
CA HIS A 14 3.21 -3.71 19.49
C HIS A 14 3.89 -3.29 18.17
N TYR A 15 4.12 -4.24 17.26
CA TYR A 15 4.66 -3.94 15.94
C TYR A 15 3.73 -3.02 15.14
N GLN A 16 2.42 -3.26 15.20
CA GLN A 16 1.43 -2.42 14.53
C GLN A 16 1.45 -0.98 15.09
N GLN A 17 1.51 -0.81 16.41
CA GLN A 17 1.64 0.50 17.05
C GLN A 17 2.91 1.24 16.62
N VAL A 18 4.03 0.53 16.46
CA VAL A 18 5.27 1.14 15.96
C VAL A 18 5.07 1.70 14.55
N LEU A 19 4.40 0.96 13.67
CA LEU A 19 4.12 1.42 12.30
C LEU A 19 3.16 2.61 12.28
N GLU A 20 2.12 2.59 13.11
CA GLU A 20 1.17 3.69 13.24
C GLU A 20 1.85 4.97 13.76
N ASN A 21 2.68 4.85 14.80
CA ASN A 21 3.43 5.97 15.36
C ASN A 21 4.49 6.52 14.40
N ALA A 22 4.95 5.71 13.45
CA ALA A 22 5.90 6.12 12.43
C ALA A 22 5.23 6.82 11.23
N PHE A 23 3.90 6.93 11.19
CA PHE A 23 3.17 7.54 10.08
C PHE A 23 3.74 8.92 9.70
N ASN A 24 4.18 9.04 8.44
CA ASN A 24 4.74 10.25 7.88
C ASN A 24 3.82 10.78 6.75
N PRO A 25 3.07 11.87 6.98
CA PRO A 25 2.19 12.42 5.95
C PRO A 25 2.95 12.92 4.71
N CYS A 26 4.23 13.30 4.85
CA CYS A 26 5.05 13.69 3.70
C CYS A 26 5.35 12.52 2.76
N ALA A 27 5.39 11.30 3.27
CA ALA A 27 5.60 10.10 2.45
C ALA A 27 4.41 9.80 1.54
N VAL A 28 3.20 10.23 1.91
CA VAL A 28 1.96 9.96 1.16
C VAL A 28 2.07 10.41 -0.29
N ARG A 29 2.70 11.56 -0.57
CA ARG A 29 2.85 12.07 -1.94
C ARG A 29 3.62 11.12 -2.85
N GLY A 30 4.60 10.38 -2.31
CA GLY A 30 5.47 9.49 -3.06
C GLY A 30 5.00 8.04 -3.14
N LEU A 31 3.79 7.73 -2.63
CA LEU A 31 3.30 6.36 -2.64
C LEU A 31 2.84 5.92 -4.03
N MET A 32 3.27 4.74 -4.45
CA MET A 32 2.95 4.17 -5.76
C MET A 32 1.44 4.06 -6.03
N CYS A 33 0.62 3.82 -5.00
CA CYS A 33 -0.83 3.64 -5.14
C CYS A 33 -1.58 4.89 -5.58
N ARG A 34 -0.89 6.03 -5.68
CA ARG A 34 -1.46 7.29 -6.19
C ARG A 34 -1.42 7.40 -7.71
N ASP A 35 -0.38 6.85 -8.33
CA ASP A 35 -0.08 7.09 -9.74
C ASP A 35 0.06 5.79 -10.55
N THR A 36 0.03 4.64 -9.88
CA THR A 36 0.12 3.31 -10.50
C THR A 36 -0.96 2.38 -9.99
N LEU A 37 -1.32 1.40 -10.80
CA LEU A 37 -2.20 0.29 -10.45
C LEU A 37 -1.43 -1.02 -10.62
N SER A 38 -1.74 -2.00 -9.78
CA SER A 38 -1.33 -3.39 -10.02
C SER A 38 -2.42 -4.13 -10.78
N VAL A 39 -2.01 -4.94 -11.76
CA VAL A 39 -2.92 -5.71 -12.62
C VAL A 39 -2.62 -7.19 -12.45
N ALA A 40 -3.61 -7.96 -12.01
CA ALA A 40 -3.49 -9.40 -11.92
C ALA A 40 -3.59 -10.05 -13.32
N PRO A 41 -3.09 -11.29 -13.51
CA PRO A 41 -3.15 -11.99 -14.79
C PRO A 41 -4.56 -12.18 -15.36
N ASN A 42 -5.60 -12.16 -14.50
CA ASN A 42 -7.01 -12.23 -14.89
C ASN A 42 -7.61 -10.86 -15.26
N GLY A 43 -6.81 -9.79 -15.28
CA GLY A 43 -7.24 -8.42 -15.57
C GLY A 43 -7.84 -7.67 -14.39
N GLN A 44 -7.90 -8.26 -13.20
CA GLN A 44 -8.37 -7.58 -11.99
C GLN A 44 -7.39 -6.48 -11.57
N LEU A 45 -7.92 -5.34 -11.17
CA LEU A 45 -7.14 -4.16 -10.79
C LEU A 45 -7.02 -4.06 -9.26
N TYR A 46 -5.89 -3.53 -8.81
CA TYR A 46 -5.58 -3.26 -7.41
C TYR A 46 -4.82 -1.93 -7.30
N ASP A 47 -4.96 -1.25 -6.18
CA ASP A 47 -4.26 0.04 -5.98
C ASP A 47 -2.75 -0.08 -5.85
N CYS A 48 -2.27 -1.23 -5.39
CA CYS A 48 -0.85 -1.56 -5.32
C CYS A 48 -0.69 -3.09 -5.27
N ASP A 49 0.56 -3.52 -5.37
CA ASP A 49 0.97 -4.91 -5.23
C ASP A 49 0.63 -5.49 -3.84
N PHE A 50 0.72 -4.71 -2.76
CA PHE A 50 0.27 -5.13 -1.44
C PHE A 50 -1.23 -5.39 -1.37
N ASN A 51 -2.05 -4.52 -1.98
CA ASN A 51 -3.48 -4.77 -2.09
C ASN A 51 -3.75 -6.04 -2.90
N GLN A 52 -2.98 -6.31 -3.95
CA GLN A 52 -3.07 -7.57 -4.68
C GLN A 52 -2.70 -8.78 -3.83
N MET A 53 -1.62 -8.69 -3.05
CA MET A 53 -1.18 -9.77 -2.16
C MET A 53 -2.16 -10.05 -1.01
N LEU A 54 -2.96 -9.04 -0.63
CA LEU A 54 -4.01 -9.14 0.39
C LEU A 54 -5.40 -9.40 -0.19
N ASP A 55 -5.51 -9.62 -1.50
CA ASP A 55 -6.77 -9.82 -2.22
C ASP A 55 -7.80 -8.70 -1.94
N MET A 56 -7.34 -7.45 -2.05
CA MET A 56 -8.13 -6.22 -1.89
C MET A 56 -8.36 -5.52 -3.24
N PRO A 57 -9.22 -6.07 -4.12
CA PRO A 57 -9.37 -5.57 -5.47
C PRO A 57 -10.06 -4.21 -5.54
N LEU A 58 -9.68 -3.44 -6.55
CA LEU A 58 -10.43 -2.27 -7.00
C LEU A 58 -11.73 -2.76 -7.65
N ALA A 59 -12.86 -2.47 -7.00
CA ALA A 59 -14.16 -2.91 -7.48
C ALA A 59 -14.63 -2.08 -8.70
N GLY A 60 -15.39 -2.73 -9.59
CA GLY A 60 -16.14 -2.07 -10.66
C GLY A 60 -15.43 -1.98 -12.01
N TYR A 61 -14.14 -2.35 -12.10
CA TYR A 61 -13.38 -2.29 -13.34
C TYR A 61 -12.38 -3.45 -13.46
N THR A 62 -12.09 -3.85 -14.69
CA THR A 62 -10.94 -4.66 -15.09
C THR A 62 -10.05 -3.83 -16.01
N ILE A 63 -8.85 -4.31 -16.31
CA ILE A 63 -7.98 -3.64 -17.28
C ILE A 63 -8.59 -3.54 -18.69
N ALA A 64 -9.58 -4.38 -19.00
CA ALA A 64 -10.21 -4.42 -20.33
C ALA A 64 -11.24 -3.28 -20.55
N ASP A 65 -11.83 -2.75 -19.48
CA ASP A 65 -12.93 -1.78 -19.52
C ASP A 65 -12.65 -0.48 -18.75
N VAL A 66 -11.56 -0.44 -17.97
CA VAL A 66 -11.17 0.77 -17.23
C VAL A 66 -10.75 1.90 -18.15
N MET A 67 -11.29 3.09 -17.90
CA MET A 67 -10.86 4.35 -18.52
C MET A 67 -10.16 5.21 -17.46
N ALA A 68 -9.21 6.06 -17.88
CA ALA A 68 -8.43 6.89 -16.96
C ALA A 68 -9.33 7.84 -16.15
N GLU A 69 -10.39 8.34 -16.76
CA GLU A 69 -11.39 9.23 -16.16
C GLU A 69 -12.18 8.53 -15.07
N SER A 70 -12.45 7.23 -15.23
CA SER A 70 -13.12 6.40 -14.21
C SER A 70 -12.27 6.22 -12.95
N LEU A 71 -10.96 6.42 -13.06
CA LEU A 71 -10.03 6.30 -11.94
C LEU A 71 -9.78 7.63 -11.22
N ALA A 72 -10.16 8.75 -11.81
CA ALA A 72 -9.89 10.08 -11.25
C ALA A 72 -10.70 10.32 -9.96
N GLY A 73 -10.03 10.81 -8.91
CA GLY A 73 -10.69 11.20 -7.65
C GLY A 73 -11.25 10.05 -6.81
N ARG A 74 -11.04 8.80 -7.22
CA ARG A 74 -11.44 7.63 -6.45
C ARG A 74 -10.68 7.55 -5.12
N ARG A 75 -11.25 6.81 -4.16
CA ARG A 75 -10.53 6.46 -2.94
C ARG A 75 -9.61 5.26 -3.21
N ILE A 76 -8.41 5.32 -2.64
CA ILE A 76 -7.48 4.19 -2.58
C ILE A 76 -7.92 3.31 -1.41
N HIS A 77 -7.96 2.00 -1.60
CA HIS A 77 -8.17 1.03 -0.53
C HIS A 77 -6.96 1.02 0.39
N THR A 78 -7.22 1.28 1.67
CA THR A 78 -6.21 1.32 2.73
C THR A 78 -6.44 0.21 3.76
N GLY A 79 -5.36 -0.25 4.39
CA GLY A 79 -5.39 -1.16 5.54
C GLY A 79 -4.10 -1.07 6.35
N ASP A 80 -3.92 -1.98 7.32
CA ASP A 80 -2.79 -1.95 8.26
C ASP A 80 -1.41 -1.90 7.59
N HIS A 81 -1.27 -2.58 6.44
CA HIS A 81 -0.03 -2.60 5.65
C HIS A 81 0.36 -1.20 5.13
N CYS A 82 -0.60 -0.27 4.98
CA CYS A 82 -0.34 1.09 4.54
C CYS A 82 0.50 1.86 5.56
N PHE A 83 0.47 1.52 6.85
CA PHE A 83 1.38 2.10 7.84
C PHE A 83 2.85 1.75 7.56
N GLY A 84 3.12 0.57 7.01
CA GLY A 84 4.46 0.22 6.51
C GLY A 84 4.90 1.09 5.33
N CYS A 85 3.99 1.42 4.42
CA CYS A 85 4.28 2.26 3.26
C CYS A 85 4.41 3.75 3.63
N THR A 86 3.62 4.21 4.60
CA THR A 86 3.55 5.61 5.05
C THR A 86 4.52 5.95 6.17
N ALA A 87 5.17 4.97 6.80
CA ALA A 87 6.19 5.22 7.81
C ALA A 87 7.40 6.04 7.28
N GLY A 88 7.48 6.25 5.95
CA GLY A 88 8.51 7.08 5.31
C GLY A 88 9.91 6.47 5.31
N GLN A 89 10.07 5.30 5.94
CA GLN A 89 11.30 4.52 6.08
C GLN A 89 11.10 3.11 5.49
N GLY A 90 10.55 3.03 4.28
CA GLY A 90 10.12 1.78 3.65
C GLY A 90 11.27 0.90 3.13
N SER A 91 11.11 -0.40 3.29
CA SER A 91 12.08 -1.49 3.09
C SER A 91 12.53 -1.78 1.65
N SER A 92 11.86 -1.22 0.64
CA SER A 92 12.20 -1.45 -0.78
C SER A 92 12.99 -0.29 -1.41
N CYS A 93 12.96 0.90 -0.79
CA CYS A 93 13.63 2.11 -1.26
C CYS A 93 14.89 2.47 -0.46
N GLY A 94 15.37 1.57 0.41
CA GLY A 94 16.65 1.73 1.12
C GLY A 94 16.72 2.96 2.03
N GLY A 95 15.58 3.51 2.48
CA GLY A 95 15.57 4.75 3.26
C GLY A 95 15.94 6.00 2.44
N ALA A 96 15.70 6.01 1.12
CA ALA A 96 15.84 7.22 0.32
C ALA A 96 14.78 8.26 0.75
N THR A 97 15.19 9.07 1.72
CA THR A 97 14.51 10.29 2.14
C THR A 97 14.21 11.16 0.93
N ALA A 98 13.07 11.85 0.99
CA ALA A 98 12.62 12.87 0.06
C ALA A 98 13.78 13.60 -0.63
N ALA A 99 13.66 13.81 -1.95
CA ALA A 99 14.47 14.77 -2.65
C ALA A 99 14.47 16.08 -1.85
N VAL A 100 15.66 16.47 -1.39
CA VAL A 100 15.93 17.77 -0.79
C VAL A 100 15.45 18.82 -1.79
N ALA A 101 14.52 19.65 -1.36
CA ALA A 101 14.25 20.94 -1.97
C ALA A 101 15.01 22.00 -1.17
#